data_AF-E1YML9-F1
#
_entry.id   AF-E1YML9-F1
#
_cell.length_a   1.000
_cell.length_b   1.000
_cell.length_c   1.000
_cell.angle_alpha   90.00
_cell.angle_beta   90.00
_cell.angle_gamma   90.00
#
_symmetry.space_group_name_H-M   'P 1'
#
loop_
_entity.id
_entity.type
_entity.pdbx_description
1 polymer ?
#
loop_
_entity_poly.entity_id
_entity_poly.type
_entity_poly.pdbx_seq_one_letter_code
_entity_poly.pdbx_strand_id
1 'polypeptide(L)'
;MLRVSGNPPRITVCGVGKTSNACSGEIIYKGLIAESKRLNIPVIIEPAKFGCSGKCNNGPYISLPHLGLFYHKIKDNHVSLIIKETIGNNKILFPILYLNSLQTLRGDLIWDKVSGCIMTMESNVCMVQLADYLIKFHANESCGKCVPCRLGIQRLIELISGVVSGNSPANAVEQMQTMIRLTDQAAYCAFAGKVSKIILAIISNFREEFETHIKEKNCALGVCKFKK
;
A
#
# COMPACT_ATOMS: atom_id res chain seq x y z
N MET A 1 5.71 -7.47 18.66
CA MET A 1 4.70 -7.61 19.73
C MET A 1 3.73 -6.44 19.61
N LEU A 2 2.56 -6.63 18.99
CA LEU A 2 1.62 -5.55 18.60
C LEU A 2 0.75 -5.06 19.76
N ARG A 3 1.35 -4.73 20.91
CA ARG A 3 0.65 -4.02 21.98
C ARG A 3 1.12 -2.57 22.00
N VAL A 4 0.37 -1.71 21.32
CA VAL A 4 0.51 -0.26 21.49
C VAL A 4 -0.36 0.14 22.69
N SER A 5 0.29 0.38 23.83
CA SER A 5 -0.25 0.92 25.09
C SER A 5 -1.23 0.01 25.86
N GLY A 6 -1.21 0.08 27.19
CA GLY A 6 -2.06 -0.67 28.13
C GLY A 6 -3.56 -0.32 28.09
N ASN A 7 -4.06 0.18 26.97
CA ASN A 7 -5.48 0.44 26.75
C ASN A 7 -6.13 -0.75 26.01
N PRO A 8 -7.41 -1.06 26.32
CA PRO A 8 -8.13 -2.10 25.60
C PRO A 8 -8.21 -1.75 24.10
N PRO A 9 -8.14 -2.76 23.21
CA PRO A 9 -8.21 -2.56 21.77
C PRO A 9 -9.49 -1.80 21.40
N ARG A 10 -9.36 -0.85 20.47
CA ARG A 10 -10.47 -0.03 19.99
C ARG A 10 -10.84 -0.41 18.56
N ILE A 11 -12.14 -0.51 18.31
CA ILE A 11 -12.75 -0.68 17.00
C ILE A 11 -13.69 0.49 16.78
N THR A 12 -13.63 1.13 15.60
CA THR A 12 -14.68 2.07 15.20
C THR A 12 -15.41 1.61 13.96
N VAL A 13 -16.73 1.80 13.94
CA VAL A 13 -17.59 1.34 12.84
C VAL A 13 -18.28 2.53 12.17
N CYS A 14 -18.17 2.60 10.85
CA CYS A 14 -18.89 3.60 10.05
C CYS A 14 -20.37 3.23 9.89
N GLY A 15 -21.24 4.24 9.80
CA GLY A 15 -22.65 4.02 9.43
C GLY A 15 -23.61 3.81 10.60
N VAL A 16 -23.14 3.96 11.84
CA VAL A 16 -23.93 3.79 13.07
C VAL A 16 -24.76 5.05 13.33
N GLY A 17 -26.04 4.88 13.69
CA GLY A 17 -26.94 5.99 14.06
C GLY A 17 -27.54 6.80 12.89
N LYS A 18 -27.66 6.21 11.69
CA LYS A 18 -28.23 6.87 10.51
C LYS A 18 -29.72 6.59 10.32
N THR A 19 -30.41 7.54 9.69
CA THR A 19 -31.85 7.48 9.35
C THR A 19 -32.16 6.70 8.07
N SER A 20 -31.19 6.48 7.18
CA SER A 20 -31.38 5.73 5.94
C SER A 20 -30.92 4.27 6.08
N ASN A 21 -31.81 3.31 5.82
CA ASN A 21 -31.55 1.85 5.85
C ASN A 21 -30.60 1.35 4.74
N ALA A 22 -29.88 2.25 4.06
CA ALA A 22 -29.07 1.92 2.89
C ALA A 22 -27.73 1.25 3.22
N CYS A 23 -27.27 1.27 4.47
CA CYS A 23 -25.96 0.74 4.87
C CYS A 23 -26.08 -0.21 6.08
N SER A 24 -25.42 -1.37 6.01
CA SER A 24 -25.44 -2.39 7.08
C SER A 24 -24.58 -2.06 8.30
N GLY A 25 -24.05 -0.83 8.43
CA GLY A 25 -23.13 -0.44 9.50
C GLY A 25 -23.68 -0.62 10.91
N GLU A 26 -24.97 -0.31 11.11
CA GLU A 26 -25.67 -0.49 12.39
C GLU A 26 -25.76 -1.97 12.80
N ILE A 27 -26.02 -2.87 11.84
CA ILE A 27 -26.11 -4.32 12.07
C ILE A 27 -24.74 -4.84 12.51
N ILE A 28 -23.68 -4.47 11.78
CA ILE A 28 -22.31 -4.86 12.08
C ILE A 28 -21.87 -4.34 13.45
N TYR A 29 -22.20 -3.10 13.80
CA TYR A 29 -21.88 -2.52 15.11
C TYR A 29 -22.52 -3.31 16.26
N LYS A 30 -23.83 -3.61 16.16
CA LYS A 30 -24.54 -4.43 17.15
C LYS A 30 -23.99 -5.84 17.22
N GLY A 31 -23.68 -6.45 16.08
CA GLY A 31 -23.07 -7.77 15.98
C GLY A 31 -21.72 -7.84 16.71
N LEU A 32 -20.84 -6.85 16.51
CA LEU A 32 -19.54 -6.79 17.17
C LEU A 32 -19.66 -6.70 18.70
N ILE A 33 -20.63 -5.93 19.20
CA ILE A 33 -20.89 -5.82 20.64
C ILE A 33 -21.39 -7.14 21.22
N ALA A 34 -22.36 -7.78 20.55
CA ALA A 34 -22.91 -9.06 21.00
C ALA A 34 -21.83 -10.15 21.02
N GLU A 35 -20.99 -10.19 19.99
CA GLU A 35 -19.95 -11.19 19.83
C GLU A 35 -18.77 -10.98 20.80
N SER A 36 -18.38 -9.73 21.05
CA SER A 36 -17.40 -9.39 22.08
C SER A 36 -17.82 -9.89 23.46
N LYS A 37 -19.10 -9.68 23.83
CA LYS A 37 -19.66 -10.19 25.09
C LYS A 37 -19.69 -11.72 25.11
N ARG A 38 -20.10 -12.37 24.00
CA ARG A 38 -20.19 -13.83 23.89
C ARG A 38 -18.84 -14.52 24.07
N LEU A 39 -17.78 -13.94 23.51
CA LEU A 39 -16.41 -14.49 23.58
C LEU A 39 -15.61 -13.97 24.78
N ASN A 40 -16.18 -13.07 25.58
CA ASN A 40 -15.52 -12.42 26.72
C ASN A 40 -14.18 -11.75 26.36
N ILE A 41 -14.11 -11.14 25.17
CA ILE A 41 -12.91 -10.46 24.67
C ILE A 41 -13.08 -8.95 24.94
N PRO A 42 -12.20 -8.33 25.75
CA PRO A 42 -12.29 -6.92 26.08
C PRO A 42 -11.91 -6.05 24.88
N VAL A 43 -12.89 -5.33 24.33
CA VAL A 43 -12.71 -4.39 23.21
C VAL A 43 -13.68 -3.23 23.37
N ILE A 44 -13.20 -2.02 23.10
CA ILE A 44 -14.03 -0.83 23.04
C ILE A 44 -14.51 -0.67 21.61
N ILE A 45 -15.83 -0.64 21.41
CA ILE A 45 -16.45 -0.50 20.09
C ILE A 45 -17.20 0.84 20.08
N GLU A 46 -16.82 1.73 19.17
CA GLU A 46 -17.36 3.08 19.09
C GLU A 46 -17.90 3.38 17.67
N PRO A 47 -18.94 4.22 17.54
CA PRO A 47 -19.33 4.73 16.24
C PRO A 47 -18.25 5.67 15.71
N ALA A 48 -17.85 5.50 14.45
CA ALA A 48 -16.93 6.41 13.81
C ALA A 48 -17.64 7.73 13.48
N LYS A 49 -17.03 8.87 13.84
CA LYS A 49 -17.58 10.22 13.61
C LYS A 49 -17.46 10.64 12.14
N PHE A 50 -18.23 10.00 11.27
CA PHE A 50 -18.30 10.35 9.85
C PHE A 50 -19.71 10.80 9.44
N GLY A 51 -19.82 12.01 8.92
CA GLY A 51 -21.01 12.47 8.21
C GLY A 51 -21.09 11.75 6.86
N CYS A 52 -21.96 10.75 6.74
CA CYS A 52 -22.08 9.96 5.51
C CYS A 52 -23.55 9.67 5.18
N SER A 53 -23.95 9.86 3.93
CA SER A 53 -25.33 9.71 3.44
C SER A 53 -25.84 8.26 3.34
N GLY A 54 -24.97 7.27 3.53
CA GLY A 54 -25.34 5.85 3.57
C GLY A 54 -25.35 5.12 2.23
N LYS A 55 -25.08 5.79 1.10
CA LYS A 55 -25.05 5.20 -0.25
C LYS A 55 -23.62 4.87 -0.73
N CYS A 56 -22.80 4.23 0.10
CA CYS A 56 -21.41 3.92 -0.25
C CYS A 56 -21.28 2.55 -0.94
N ASN A 57 -20.67 2.51 -2.13
CA ASN A 57 -20.39 1.27 -2.87
C ASN A 57 -19.36 0.35 -2.19
N ASN A 58 -18.65 0.84 -1.17
CA ASN A 58 -17.62 0.09 -0.43
C ASN A 58 -18.14 -0.55 0.86
N GLY A 59 -19.44 -0.43 1.16
CA GLY A 59 -20.05 -1.03 2.34
C GLY A 59 -19.54 -0.45 3.66
N PRO A 60 -19.85 -1.10 4.80
CA PRO A 60 -19.40 -0.66 6.10
C PRO A 60 -17.87 -0.75 6.22
N TYR A 61 -17.28 0.27 6.82
CA TYR A 61 -15.87 0.29 7.19
C TYR A 61 -15.72 0.04 8.68
N ILE A 62 -14.68 -0.71 9.03
CA ILE A 62 -14.21 -0.87 10.39
C ILE A 62 -12.78 -0.33 10.45
N SER A 63 -12.51 0.59 11.37
CA SER A 63 -11.13 0.98 11.67
C SER A 63 -10.64 0.30 12.94
N LEU A 64 -9.36 -0.04 12.93
CA LEU A 64 -8.60 -0.58 14.05
C LEU A 64 -7.50 0.44 14.35
N PRO A 65 -7.79 1.55 15.07
CA PRO A 65 -6.84 2.65 15.24
C PRO A 65 -5.52 2.21 15.88
N HIS A 66 -5.59 1.25 16.81
CA HIS A 66 -4.44 0.68 17.50
C HIS A 66 -3.50 -0.13 16.58
N LEU A 67 -3.99 -0.57 15.41
CA LEU A 67 -3.19 -1.25 14.37
C LEU A 67 -2.90 -0.35 13.18
N GLY A 68 -3.56 0.81 13.09
CA GLY A 68 -3.51 1.68 11.92
C GLY A 68 -4.13 1.08 10.65
N LEU A 69 -5.07 0.13 10.80
CA LEU A 69 -5.66 -0.64 9.69
C LEU A 69 -7.15 -0.36 9.52
N PHE A 70 -7.64 -0.58 8.30
CA PHE A 70 -9.06 -0.53 7.95
C PHE A 70 -9.50 -1.84 7.33
N TYR A 71 -10.70 -2.28 7.69
CA TYR A 71 -11.43 -3.31 6.96
C TYR A 71 -12.61 -2.65 6.21
N HIS A 72 -12.90 -3.14 5.00
CA HIS A 72 -14.02 -2.63 4.19
C HIS A 72 -14.98 -3.75 3.78
N LYS A 73 -16.12 -3.38 3.18
CA LYS A 73 -17.12 -4.32 2.64
C LYS A 73 -17.51 -5.41 3.64
N ILE A 74 -17.63 -5.00 4.91
CA ILE A 74 -17.89 -5.93 6.01
C ILE A 74 -19.30 -6.48 5.88
N LYS A 75 -19.42 -7.79 6.15
CA LYS A 75 -20.64 -8.58 6.11
C LYS A 75 -20.79 -9.25 7.47
N ASP A 76 -21.99 -9.73 7.77
CA ASP A 76 -22.31 -10.29 9.09
C ASP A 76 -21.41 -11.49 9.48
N ASN A 77 -21.08 -12.35 8.52
CA ASN A 77 -20.17 -13.49 8.72
C ASN A 77 -18.73 -13.08 9.12
N HIS A 78 -18.31 -11.84 8.86
CA HIS A 78 -16.98 -11.36 9.23
C HIS A 78 -16.91 -10.91 10.69
N VAL A 79 -18.03 -10.61 11.35
CA VAL A 79 -18.07 -10.09 12.74
C VAL A 79 -17.37 -11.03 13.71
N SER A 80 -17.74 -12.33 13.67
CA SER A 80 -17.14 -13.35 14.55
C SER A 80 -15.64 -13.51 14.29
N LEU A 81 -15.23 -13.50 13.02
CA LEU A 81 -13.83 -13.61 12.63
C LEU A 81 -13.01 -12.42 13.14
N ILE A 82 -13.52 -11.19 13.04
CA ILE A 82 -12.82 -9.97 13.48
C ILE A 82 -12.56 -10.01 14.98
N ILE A 83 -13.58 -10.34 15.79
CA ILE A 83 -13.43 -10.41 17.25
C ILE A 83 -12.48 -11.55 17.65
N LYS A 84 -12.68 -12.74 17.12
CA LYS A 84 -11.88 -13.92 17.48
C LYS A 84 -10.44 -13.82 16.98
N GLU A 85 -10.24 -13.59 15.69
CA GLU A 85 -8.92 -13.66 15.08
C GLU A 85 -8.17 -12.33 15.20
N THR A 86 -8.79 -11.20 14.89
CA THR A 86 -8.09 -9.90 14.92
C THR A 86 -7.90 -9.39 16.34
N ILE A 87 -8.93 -9.39 17.18
CA ILE A 87 -8.79 -8.91 18.56
C ILE A 87 -8.25 -9.98 19.51
N GLY A 88 -8.79 -11.21 19.46
CA GLY A 88 -8.37 -12.29 20.33
C GLY A 88 -6.96 -12.82 20.02
N ASN A 89 -6.69 -13.11 18.74
CA ASN A 89 -5.45 -13.78 18.31
C ASN A 89 -4.42 -12.85 17.65
N ASN A 90 -4.69 -11.54 17.53
CA ASN A 90 -3.84 -10.58 16.82
C ASN A 90 -3.54 -10.95 15.35
N LYS A 91 -4.48 -11.61 14.66
CA LYS A 91 -4.35 -11.98 13.25
C LYS A 91 -5.12 -11.03 12.33
N ILE A 92 -4.43 -10.59 11.28
CA ILE A 92 -5.04 -9.70 10.27
C ILE A 92 -5.82 -10.53 9.26
N LEU A 93 -7.06 -10.10 8.97
CA LEU A 93 -7.92 -10.73 7.98
C LEU A 93 -7.69 -10.11 6.59
N PHE A 94 -6.64 -10.56 5.90
CA PHE A 94 -6.23 -10.05 4.59
C PHE A 94 -7.35 -9.92 3.53
N PRO A 95 -8.33 -10.85 3.41
CA PRO A 95 -9.36 -10.75 2.37
C PRO A 95 -10.26 -9.51 2.48
N ILE A 96 -10.42 -8.98 3.69
CA ILE A 96 -11.25 -7.79 3.98
C ILE A 96 -10.39 -6.58 4.35
N LEU A 97 -9.06 -6.75 4.35
CA LEU A 97 -8.12 -5.70 4.64
C LEU A 97 -8.10 -4.67 3.51
N TYR A 98 -8.40 -3.43 3.89
CA TYR A 98 -8.27 -2.29 3.02
C TYR A 98 -6.92 -1.61 3.26
N LEU A 99 -6.03 -1.76 2.29
CA LEU A 99 -4.78 -1.03 2.23
C LEU A 99 -4.88 -0.04 1.08
N ASN A 100 -4.69 1.22 1.41
CA ASN A 100 -4.60 2.31 0.46
C ASN A 100 -3.38 3.14 0.85
N SER A 101 -2.47 3.34 -0.09
CA SER A 101 -1.22 4.07 0.10
C SER A 101 -1.43 5.51 0.62
N LEU A 102 -2.62 6.09 0.40
CA LEU A 102 -2.99 7.44 0.88
C LEU A 102 -3.80 7.46 2.19
N GLN A 103 -4.32 6.32 2.66
CA GLN A 103 -5.28 6.26 3.78
C GLN A 103 -4.90 5.28 4.89
N THR A 104 -3.82 4.50 4.72
CA THR A 104 -3.29 3.64 5.78
C THR A 104 -2.51 4.51 6.75
N LEU A 105 -2.77 4.41 8.06
CA LEU A 105 -2.12 5.23 9.10
C LEU A 105 -0.62 4.91 9.28
N ARG A 106 -0.13 3.92 8.54
CA ARG A 106 1.28 3.53 8.45
C ARG A 106 1.79 3.88 7.05
N GLY A 107 2.37 5.09 6.93
CA GLY A 107 3.01 5.57 5.70
C GLY A 107 4.32 4.83 5.37
N ASP A 108 4.81 4.00 6.28
CA ASP A 108 5.96 3.12 6.10
C ASP A 108 5.60 1.84 5.33
N LEU A 109 4.32 1.45 5.24
CA LEU A 109 3.89 0.16 4.68
C LEU A 109 3.27 0.30 3.27
N ILE A 110 4.02 -0.15 2.26
CA ILE A 110 3.53 -0.29 0.88
C ILE A 110 3.05 -1.73 0.71
N TRP A 111 1.77 -1.90 0.38
CA TRP A 111 1.22 -3.16 -0.12
C TRP A 111 0.68 -2.95 -1.51
N ASP A 112 1.33 -3.57 -2.50
CA ASP A 112 0.79 -3.64 -3.84
C ASP A 112 0.20 -5.04 -4.08
N LYS A 113 -1.13 -5.09 -4.15
CA LYS A 113 -1.89 -6.33 -4.40
C LYS A 113 -1.57 -6.93 -5.76
N VAL A 114 -1.15 -6.13 -6.75
CA VAL A 114 -0.86 -6.58 -8.11
C VAL A 114 0.51 -7.27 -8.18
N SER A 115 1.51 -6.74 -7.48
CA SER A 115 2.83 -7.37 -7.34
C SER A 115 2.90 -8.44 -6.24
N GLY A 116 2.01 -8.41 -5.25
CA GLY A 116 2.10 -9.21 -4.03
C GLY A 116 3.26 -8.77 -3.12
N CYS A 117 3.79 -7.55 -3.32
CA CYS A 117 4.92 -7.03 -2.57
C CYS A 117 4.47 -6.26 -1.32
N ILE A 118 5.02 -6.62 -0.16
CA ILE A 118 4.98 -5.81 1.07
C ILE A 118 6.36 -5.19 1.24
N MET A 119 6.43 -3.87 1.29
CA MET A 119 7.66 -3.15 1.63
C MET A 119 7.39 -2.26 2.83
N THR A 120 8.25 -2.35 3.85
CA THR A 120 8.29 -1.36 4.93
C THR A 120 9.52 -0.49 4.72
N MET A 121 9.37 0.83 4.69
CA MET A 121 10.48 1.75 4.53
C MET A 121 10.47 2.86 5.57
N GLU A 122 11.65 3.20 6.10
CA GLU A 122 11.81 4.37 6.97
C GLU A 122 11.65 5.66 6.16
N SER A 123 11.19 6.73 6.83
CA SER A 123 10.96 8.05 6.19
C SER A 123 12.23 8.76 5.73
N ASN A 124 13.41 8.23 6.05
CA ASN A 124 14.73 8.75 5.68
C ASN A 124 15.29 8.11 4.39
N VAL A 125 14.53 7.29 3.68
CA VAL A 125 14.95 6.63 2.43
C VAL A 125 14.32 7.30 1.22
N CYS A 126 15.15 7.70 0.25
CA CYS A 126 14.64 8.21 -1.02
C CYS A 126 14.20 7.07 -1.93
N MET A 127 12.93 7.10 -2.36
CA MET A 127 12.36 6.01 -3.15
C MET A 127 12.88 6.00 -4.59
N VAL A 128 13.31 7.15 -5.11
CA VAL A 128 14.00 7.25 -6.41
C VAL A 128 15.35 6.54 -6.38
N GLN A 129 16.13 6.72 -5.30
CA GLN A 129 17.41 6.04 -5.12
C GLN A 129 17.23 4.53 -4.93
N LEU A 130 16.20 4.11 -4.21
CA LEU A 130 15.86 2.70 -4.06
C LEU A 130 15.50 2.07 -5.40
N ALA A 131 14.72 2.77 -6.24
CA ALA A 131 14.39 2.30 -7.59
C ALA A 131 15.66 2.18 -8.47
N ASP A 132 16.58 3.14 -8.42
CA ASP A 132 17.88 3.08 -9.11
C ASP A 132 18.67 1.83 -8.71
N TYR A 133 18.78 1.58 -7.40
CA TYR A 133 19.43 0.40 -6.87
C TYR A 133 18.78 -0.91 -7.38
N LEU A 134 17.45 -1.02 -7.31
CA LEU A 134 16.73 -2.22 -7.75
C LEU A 134 16.85 -2.46 -9.26
N ILE A 135 16.83 -1.39 -10.06
CA ILE A 135 17.04 -1.49 -11.51
C ILE A 135 18.45 -1.99 -11.83
N LYS A 136 19.48 -1.47 -11.14
CA LYS A 136 20.88 -1.92 -11.31
C LYS A 136 21.08 -3.35 -10.81
N PHE A 137 20.45 -3.71 -9.71
CA PHE A 137 20.42 -5.09 -9.22
C PHE A 137 19.80 -6.03 -10.28
N HIS A 138 18.65 -5.65 -10.85
CA HIS A 138 18.02 -6.41 -11.92
C HIS A 138 18.95 -6.59 -13.12
N ALA A 139 19.72 -5.56 -13.47
CA ALA A 139 20.68 -5.61 -14.55
C ALA A 139 21.80 -6.63 -14.30
N ASN A 140 22.33 -6.67 -13.07
CA ASN A 140 23.41 -7.56 -12.69
C ASN A 140 22.99 -9.03 -12.63
N GLU A 141 21.74 -9.29 -12.22
CA GLU A 141 21.20 -10.65 -12.12
C GLU A 141 20.54 -11.14 -13.42
N SER A 142 20.37 -10.25 -14.41
CA SER A 142 19.76 -10.60 -15.68
C SER A 142 20.65 -11.53 -16.49
N CYS A 143 20.11 -12.67 -16.91
CA CYS A 143 20.79 -13.57 -17.84
C CYS A 143 20.85 -13.05 -19.29
N GLY A 144 20.17 -11.93 -19.59
CA GLY A 144 20.19 -11.28 -20.91
C GLY A 144 19.50 -12.03 -22.05
N LYS A 145 18.76 -13.12 -21.77
CA LYS A 145 18.15 -13.98 -22.80
C LYS A 145 17.07 -13.28 -23.64
N CYS A 146 16.18 -12.50 -23.03
CA CYS A 146 15.10 -11.82 -23.73
C CYS A 146 15.43 -10.34 -23.96
N VAL A 147 14.91 -9.79 -25.08
CA VAL A 147 15.09 -8.39 -25.48
C VAL A 147 14.71 -7.37 -24.40
N PRO A 148 13.54 -7.47 -23.70
CA PRO A 148 13.22 -6.51 -22.63
C PRO A 148 14.24 -6.54 -21.48
N CYS A 149 14.83 -7.69 -21.15
CA CYS A 149 15.88 -7.75 -20.13
C CYS A 149 17.24 -7.27 -20.64
N ARG A 150 17.59 -7.55 -21.89
CA ARG A 150 18.90 -7.19 -22.45
C ARG A 150 19.01 -5.71 -22.82
N LEU A 151 17.97 -5.14 -23.42
CA LEU A 151 17.95 -3.75 -23.89
C LEU A 151 17.06 -2.86 -23.01
N GLY A 152 15.90 -3.36 -22.58
CA GLY A 152 14.97 -2.58 -21.78
C GLY A 152 15.56 -2.19 -20.42
N ILE A 153 16.30 -3.08 -19.76
CA ILE A 153 16.97 -2.76 -18.48
C ILE A 153 18.06 -1.69 -18.68
N GLN A 154 18.84 -1.74 -19.76
CA GLN A 154 19.84 -0.71 -20.04
C GLN A 154 19.19 0.66 -20.19
N ARG A 155 18.07 0.72 -20.92
CA ARG A 155 17.29 1.95 -21.05
C ARG A 155 16.68 2.40 -19.72
N LEU A 156 16.26 1.49 -18.85
CA LEU A 156 15.80 1.82 -17.50
C LEU A 156 16.92 2.45 -16.67
N ILE A 157 18.14 1.91 -16.72
CA ILE A 157 19.31 2.44 -16.01
C ILE A 157 19.61 3.87 -16.46
N GLU A 158 19.59 4.13 -17.77
CA GLU A 158 19.80 5.47 -18.32
C GLU A 158 18.77 6.48 -17.79
N LEU A 159 17.49 6.11 -17.83
CA LEU A 159 16.40 6.98 -17.36
C LEU A 159 16.50 7.25 -15.86
N ILE A 160 16.63 6.20 -15.03
CA ILE A 160 16.65 6.38 -13.59
C ILE A 160 17.92 7.10 -13.11
N SER A 161 19.08 6.82 -13.73
CA SER A 161 20.31 7.57 -13.46
C SER A 161 20.18 9.03 -13.89
N GLY A 162 19.45 9.29 -14.99
CA GLY A 162 19.05 10.63 -15.38
C GLY A 162 18.19 11.32 -14.32
N VAL A 163 17.22 10.62 -13.73
CA VAL A 163 16.33 11.18 -12.69
C VAL A 163 17.14 11.51 -11.43
N VAL A 164 18.00 10.60 -10.98
CA VAL A 164 18.86 10.80 -9.80
C VAL A 164 19.85 11.96 -9.99
N SER A 165 20.34 12.19 -11.23
CA SER A 165 21.30 13.25 -11.53
C SER A 165 20.68 14.58 -11.98
N GLY A 166 19.36 14.62 -12.22
CA GLY A 166 18.65 15.81 -12.71
C GLY A 166 18.72 16.04 -14.22
N ASN A 167 19.08 15.01 -15.00
CA ASN A 167 19.28 15.05 -16.45
C ASN A 167 18.31 14.13 -17.22
N SER A 168 17.20 13.75 -16.61
CA SER A 168 16.15 12.95 -17.26
C SER A 168 15.19 13.79 -18.11
N PRO A 169 14.61 13.22 -19.17
CA PRO A 169 13.53 13.87 -19.90
C PRO A 169 12.28 14.03 -19.03
N ALA A 170 11.44 15.03 -19.34
CA ALA A 170 10.23 15.33 -18.57
C ALA A 170 9.25 14.13 -18.47
N ASN A 171 9.23 13.28 -19.50
CA ASN A 171 8.39 12.08 -19.57
C ASN A 171 9.12 10.80 -19.13
N ALA A 172 10.20 10.90 -18.33
CA ALA A 172 10.98 9.75 -17.90
C ALA A 172 10.14 8.73 -17.11
N VAL A 173 9.21 9.20 -16.26
CA VAL A 173 8.33 8.32 -15.49
C VAL A 173 7.46 7.46 -16.40
N GLU A 174 6.83 8.07 -17.41
CA GLU A 174 5.99 7.39 -18.39
C GLU A 174 6.79 6.39 -19.22
N GLN A 175 8.00 6.78 -19.65
CA GLN A 175 8.91 5.88 -20.37
C GLN A 175 9.28 4.66 -19.52
N MET A 176 9.69 4.88 -18.26
CA MET A 176 10.04 3.79 -17.34
C MET A 176 8.84 2.87 -17.11
N GLN A 177 7.65 3.41 -16.80
CA GLN A 177 6.45 2.61 -16.58
C GLN A 177 6.09 1.76 -17.79
N THR A 178 6.21 2.32 -19.00
CA THR A 178 5.94 1.60 -20.26
C THR A 178 6.90 0.43 -20.42
N MET A 179 8.21 0.66 -20.26
CA MET A 179 9.21 -0.39 -20.39
C MET A 179 9.10 -1.48 -19.33
N ILE A 180 8.76 -1.11 -18.10
CA ILE A 180 8.56 -2.07 -17.00
C ILE A 180 7.35 -2.95 -17.28
N ARG A 181 6.23 -2.39 -17.77
CA ARG A 181 5.05 -3.17 -18.17
C ARG A 181 5.33 -4.09 -19.34
N LEU A 182 6.09 -3.62 -20.33
CA LEU A 182 6.54 -4.46 -21.45
C LEU A 182 7.43 -5.62 -20.96
N THR A 183 8.31 -5.36 -20.00
CA THR A 183 9.15 -6.40 -19.41
C THR A 183 8.32 -7.42 -18.63
N ASP A 184 7.32 -6.98 -17.87
CA ASP A 184 6.40 -7.88 -17.16
C ASP A 184 5.61 -8.80 -18.11
N GLN A 185 5.18 -8.28 -19.26
CA GLN A 185 4.34 -9.02 -20.21
C GLN A 185 5.12 -9.89 -21.20
N ALA A 186 6.31 -9.43 -21.63
CA ALA A 186 7.07 -10.05 -22.73
C ALA A 186 8.36 -10.74 -22.27
N ALA A 187 8.69 -10.74 -20.97
CA ALA A 187 9.85 -11.46 -20.50
C ALA A 187 9.67 -12.98 -20.62
N TYR A 188 10.78 -13.65 -20.93
CA TYR A 188 10.81 -15.10 -21.06
C TYR A 188 10.69 -15.83 -19.71
N CYS A 189 11.15 -15.23 -18.62
CA CYS A 189 11.20 -15.85 -17.30
C CYS A 189 10.42 -15.07 -16.24
N ALA A 190 10.00 -15.76 -15.19
CA ALA A 190 9.25 -15.16 -14.08
C ALA A 190 10.08 -14.19 -13.22
N PHE A 191 11.41 -14.30 -13.23
CA PHE A 191 12.29 -13.40 -12.49
C PHE A 191 12.12 -11.95 -12.95
N ALA A 192 12.22 -11.71 -14.26
CA ALA A 192 12.09 -10.39 -14.84
C ALA A 192 10.73 -9.75 -14.56
N GLY A 193 9.65 -10.54 -14.66
CA GLY A 193 8.30 -10.06 -14.32
C GLY A 193 8.17 -9.69 -12.84
N LYS A 194 8.65 -10.53 -11.92
CA LYS A 194 8.60 -10.24 -10.48
C LYS A 194 9.34 -8.97 -10.10
N VAL A 195 10.58 -8.79 -10.58
CA VAL A 195 11.37 -7.59 -10.27
C VAL A 195 10.73 -6.34 -10.89
N SER A 196 10.20 -6.45 -12.11
CA SER A 196 9.47 -5.37 -12.78
C SER A 196 8.27 -4.89 -11.97
N LYS A 197 7.49 -5.80 -11.38
CA LYS A 197 6.33 -5.45 -10.56
C LYS A 197 6.71 -4.67 -9.29
N ILE A 198 7.83 -4.99 -8.65
CA ILE A 198 8.32 -4.25 -7.47
C ILE A 198 8.70 -2.81 -7.86
N ILE A 199 9.47 -2.65 -8.94
CA ILE A 199 9.91 -1.34 -9.42
C ILE A 199 8.69 -0.50 -9.85
N LEU A 200 7.71 -1.13 -10.53
CA LEU A 200 6.48 -0.47 -10.93
C LEU A 200 5.68 0.03 -9.72
N ALA A 201 5.62 -0.74 -8.64
CA ALA A 201 4.94 -0.35 -7.41
C ALA A 201 5.61 0.87 -6.77
N ILE A 202 6.94 0.93 -6.73
CA ILE A 202 7.69 2.09 -6.22
C ILE A 202 7.38 3.33 -7.06
N ILE A 203 7.53 3.25 -8.39
CA ILE A 203 7.30 4.40 -9.28
C ILE A 203 5.85 4.88 -9.20
N SER A 204 4.88 3.96 -9.08
CA SER A 204 3.46 4.32 -9.07
C SER A 204 3.01 4.93 -7.74
N ASN A 205 3.51 4.44 -6.61
CA ASN A 205 3.12 4.95 -5.28
C ASN A 205 3.89 6.22 -4.89
N PHE A 206 5.14 6.37 -5.34
CA PHE A 206 6.00 7.52 -5.00
C PHE A 206 6.21 8.46 -6.17
N ARG A 207 5.24 8.49 -7.10
CA ARG A 207 5.33 9.29 -8.34
C ARG A 207 5.72 10.74 -8.08
N GLU A 208 5.19 11.34 -7.02
CA GLU A 208 5.50 12.72 -6.63
C GLU A 208 7.00 12.92 -6.36
N GLU A 209 7.67 11.99 -5.68
CA GLU A 209 9.12 12.08 -5.47
C GLU A 209 9.91 12.07 -6.79
N PHE A 210 9.50 11.24 -7.76
CA PHE A 210 10.11 11.21 -9.08
C PHE A 210 9.89 12.53 -9.83
N GLU A 211 8.67 13.07 -9.78
CA GLU A 211 8.35 14.34 -10.43
C GLU A 211 9.13 15.52 -9.82
N THR A 212 9.32 15.54 -8.49
CA THR A 212 10.18 16.52 -7.82
C THR A 212 11.63 16.40 -8.27
N HIS A 213 12.19 15.19 -8.38
CA HIS A 213 13.55 15.00 -8.90
C HIS A 213 13.71 15.50 -10.34
N ILE A 214 12.68 15.31 -11.18
CA ILE A 214 12.71 15.71 -12.59
C ILE A 214 12.55 17.23 -12.76
N LYS A 215 11.54 17.83 -12.09
CA LYS A 215 11.16 19.24 -12.29
C LYS A 215 12.01 20.19 -11.47
N GLU A 216 12.20 19.88 -10.20
CA GLU A 216 12.85 20.77 -9.24
C GLU A 216 14.35 20.47 -9.09
N LYS A 217 14.82 19.34 -9.65
CA LYS A 217 16.20 18.84 -9.47
C LYS A 217 16.60 18.81 -8.00
N ASN A 218 15.66 18.39 -7.16
CA ASN A 218 15.78 18.38 -5.73
C ASN A 218 15.35 17.03 -5.17
N CYS A 219 16.00 16.62 -4.08
CA CYS A 219 15.67 15.43 -3.31
C CYS A 219 15.26 15.89 -1.93
N ALA A 220 14.03 15.59 -1.49
CA ALA A 220 13.51 16.02 -0.20
C ALA A 220 14.41 15.61 0.99
N LEU A 221 15.15 14.51 0.84
CA LEU A 221 16.08 13.98 1.84
C LEU A 221 17.54 14.36 1.61
N GLY A 222 17.86 15.06 0.51
CA GLY A 222 19.22 15.51 0.19
C GLY A 222 20.22 14.40 -0.15
N VAL A 223 19.78 13.15 -0.32
CA VAL A 223 20.67 12.00 -0.58
C VAL A 223 21.14 11.90 -2.03
N CYS A 224 20.32 12.35 -2.98
CA CYS A 224 20.66 12.34 -4.41
C CYS A 224 21.55 13.53 -4.78
N LYS A 225 22.64 13.26 -5.49
CA LYS A 225 23.59 14.29 -5.95
C LYS A 225 23.24 14.74 -7.36
N PHE A 226 22.62 15.91 -7.47
CA PHE A 226 22.33 16.54 -8.75
C PHE A 226 23.60 17.20 -9.29
N LYS A 227 23.93 16.92 -10.55
CA LYS A 227 25.03 17.63 -11.23
C LYS A 227 24.47 19.00 -11.65
N LYS A 228 25.03 20.07 -11.10
CA LYS A 228 24.76 21.44 -11.55
C LYS A 228 25.34 21.66 -12.94
#